data_AF-A0A1G1LEE9-F1
#
_entry.id   AF-A0A1G1LEE9-F1
#
_cell.length_a   1.000
_cell.length_b   1.000
_cell.length_c   1.000
_cell.angle_alpha   90.00
_cell.angle_beta   90.00
_cell.angle_gamma   90.00
#
_symmetry.space_group_name_H-M   'P 1'
#
loop_
_entity.id
_entity.type
_entity.pdbx_description
1 polymer ?
#
loop_
_entity_poly.entity_id
_entity_poly.type
_entity_poly.pdbx_seq_one_letter_code
_entity_poly.pdbx_strand_id
1 'polypeptide(L)'
;MDYEPYRRAVRKKVCEHCVDFSEEGRCALTGEYQCGVELYLEKIVDVVRSVHSPHVQDYVTRLRERVCAFCKNQNPDGACRLRSEADCGLDRYFALVVEAIEEADMK
;
A
#
# COMPACT_ATOMS: atom_id res chain seq x y z
N MET A 1 19.05 -1.70 0.54
CA MET A 1 18.43 -1.26 -0.73
C MET A 1 17.86 0.12 -0.48
N ASP A 2 18.01 1.07 -1.39
CA ASP A 2 17.41 2.40 -1.23
C ASP A 2 15.94 2.36 -1.70
N TYR A 3 15.00 2.59 -0.78
CA TYR A 3 13.56 2.61 -1.08
C TYR A 3 13.00 4.01 -1.31
N GLU A 4 13.84 5.05 -1.25
CA GLU A 4 13.41 6.44 -1.41
C GLU A 4 12.77 6.75 -2.77
N PRO A 5 13.25 6.18 -3.92
CA PRO A 5 12.59 6.37 -5.20
C PRO A 5 11.13 5.87 -5.20
N TYR A 6 10.87 4.70 -4.61
CA TYR A 6 9.53 4.13 -4.47
C TYR A 6 8.67 4.95 -3.52
N ARG A 7 9.22 5.35 -2.37
CA ARG A 7 8.51 6.20 -1.41
C ARG A 7 8.02 7.48 -2.07
N ARG A 8 8.89 8.15 -2.83
CA ARG A 8 8.55 9.38 -3.56
C ARG A 8 7.51 9.15 -4.65
N ALA A 9 7.64 8.08 -5.43
CA ALA A 9 6.69 7.73 -6.48
C ALA A 9 5.29 7.45 -5.90
N VAL A 10 5.24 6.62 -4.86
CA VAL A 10 4.01 6.27 -4.16
C VAL A 10 3.37 7.50 -3.51
N ARG A 11 4.13 8.36 -2.82
CA ARG A 11 3.58 9.58 -2.23
C ARG A 11 2.95 10.48 -3.28
N LYS A 12 3.65 10.72 -4.39
CA LYS A 12 3.14 11.54 -5.49
C LYS A 12 1.84 10.99 -6.06
N LYS A 13 1.75 9.66 -6.23
CA LYS A 13 0.62 9.03 -6.92
C LYS A 13 -0.54 8.66 -6.01
N VAL A 14 -0.29 8.37 -4.74
CA VAL A 14 -1.30 7.84 -3.81
C VAL A 14 -1.81 8.92 -2.88
N CYS A 15 -0.93 9.76 -2.33
CA CYS A 15 -1.34 10.76 -1.33
C CYS A 15 -2.34 11.76 -1.92
N GLU A 16 -2.19 12.17 -3.18
CA GLU A 16 -3.13 13.08 -3.86
C GLU A 16 -4.57 12.52 -3.97
N HIS A 17 -4.74 11.20 -3.88
CA HIS A 17 -6.05 10.53 -3.90
C HIS A 17 -6.48 9.98 -2.54
N CYS A 18 -5.61 10.07 -1.53
CA CYS A 18 -5.85 9.51 -0.21
C CYS A 18 -6.87 10.35 0.56
N VAL A 19 -7.87 9.70 1.16
CA VAL A 19 -8.90 10.37 1.97
C VAL A 19 -8.30 11.10 3.18
N ASP A 20 -7.17 10.62 3.69
CA ASP A 20 -6.45 11.23 4.80
C ASP A 20 -5.50 12.35 4.34
N PHE A 21 -5.47 12.72 3.06
CA PHE A 21 -4.64 13.82 2.58
C PHE A 21 -5.40 15.14 2.72
N SER A 22 -4.88 16.03 3.57
CA SER A 22 -5.51 17.31 3.88
C SER A 22 -5.39 18.29 2.72
N GLU A 23 -6.29 19.28 2.67
CA GLU A 23 -6.21 20.43 1.74
C GLU A 23 -4.89 21.22 1.86
N GLU A 24 -4.20 21.12 3.00
CA GLU A 24 -2.87 21.73 3.23
C GLU A 24 -1.70 20.92 2.62
N GLY A 25 -1.99 19.86 1.88
CA GLY A 25 -0.98 19.03 1.22
C GLY A 25 -0.20 18.10 2.15
N ARG A 26 -0.78 17.72 3.29
CA ARG A 26 -0.15 16.87 4.31
C ARG A 26 -1.00 15.64 4.61
N CYS A 27 -0.35 14.57 5.05
CA CYS A 27 -1.06 13.40 5.59
C CYS A 27 -1.64 13.76 6.97
N ALA A 28 -2.94 13.59 7.13
CA ALA A 28 -3.68 13.86 8.37
C ALA A 28 -3.58 12.70 9.39
N LEU A 29 -3.05 11.53 8.98
CA LEU A 29 -2.77 10.44 9.92
C LEU A 29 -1.71 10.88 10.92
N THR A 30 -2.07 10.88 12.19
CA THR A 30 -1.22 11.28 13.32
C THR A 30 -1.40 10.31 14.49
N GLY A 31 -0.48 10.38 15.46
CA GLY A 31 -0.56 9.57 16.69
C GLY A 31 -0.43 8.08 16.43
N GLU A 32 -1.42 7.30 16.87
CA GLU A 32 -1.40 5.83 16.82
C GLU A 32 -1.74 5.25 15.43
N TYR A 33 -2.26 6.08 14.52
CA TYR A 33 -2.60 5.69 13.17
C TYR A 33 -1.41 5.88 12.24
N GLN A 34 -1.02 4.79 11.56
CA GLN A 34 0.10 4.79 10.62
C GLN A 34 -0.41 4.46 9.22
N CYS A 35 0.10 5.17 8.22
CA CYS A 35 -0.15 4.86 6.83
C CYS A 35 0.39 3.45 6.52
N GLY A 36 -0.50 2.51 6.22
CA GLY A 36 -0.14 1.12 5.92
C GLY A 36 0.83 1.00 4.72
N VAL A 37 0.76 1.94 3.78
CA VAL A 37 1.67 1.99 2.64
C VAL A 37 3.09 2.35 3.08
N GLU A 38 3.25 3.38 3.91
CA GLU A 38 4.56 3.79 4.43
C GLU A 38 5.15 2.74 5.38
N LEU A 39 4.30 2.12 6.21
CA LEU A 39 4.70 1.11 7.19
C LEU A 39 5.24 -0.16 6.53
N TYR A 40 4.64 -0.58 5.42
CA TYR A 40 5.00 -1.84 4.74
C TYR A 40 5.70 -1.63 3.40
N LEU A 41 6.20 -0.43 3.10
CA LEU A 41 6.70 -0.05 1.78
C LEU A 41 7.67 -1.09 1.19
N GLU A 42 8.67 -1.50 1.97
CA GLU A 42 9.69 -2.44 1.52
C GLU A 42 9.08 -3.79 1.08
N LYS A 43 8.20 -4.36 1.92
CA LYS A 43 7.49 -5.61 1.61
C LYS A 43 6.54 -5.45 0.43
N ILE A 44 5.94 -4.27 0.26
CA ILE A 44 5.05 -3.99 -0.87
C ILE A 44 5.85 -3.97 -2.17
N VAL A 45 7.02 -3.32 -2.21
CA VAL A 45 7.91 -3.35 -3.38
C VAL A 45 8.28 -4.80 -3.74
N ASP A 46 8.63 -5.61 -2.74
CA ASP A 46 8.92 -7.04 -2.96
C ASP A 46 7.71 -7.81 -3.48
N VAL A 47 6.50 -7.50 -2.99
CA VAL A 47 5.24 -8.09 -3.50
C VAL A 47 5.05 -7.74 -4.97
N VAL A 48 5.13 -6.46 -5.33
CA VAL A 48 4.90 -5.98 -6.71
C VAL A 48 5.89 -6.64 -7.66
N ARG A 49 7.19 -6.63 -7.33
CA ARG A 49 8.23 -7.25 -8.16
C ARG A 49 8.14 -8.77 -8.27
N SER A 50 7.47 -9.42 -7.32
CA SER A 50 7.25 -10.87 -7.38
C SER A 50 6.11 -11.28 -8.30
N VAL A 51 5.27 -10.34 -8.73
CA VAL A 51 4.12 -10.57 -9.60
C VAL A 51 4.38 -9.99 -10.97
N HIS A 52 4.08 -10.77 -12.01
CA HIS A 52 4.14 -10.32 -13.40
C HIS A 52 2.80 -10.72 -14.03
N SER A 53 1.80 -9.86 -13.90
CA SER A 53 0.45 -10.14 -14.37
C SER A 53 -0.23 -8.89 -14.88
N PRO A 54 -1.07 -8.98 -15.93
CA PRO A 54 -1.94 -7.87 -16.32
C PRO A 54 -3.13 -7.68 -15.35
N HIS A 55 -3.31 -8.54 -14.35
CA HIS A 55 -4.46 -8.52 -13.45
C HIS A 55 -4.08 -8.05 -12.03
N VAL A 56 -4.67 -6.92 -11.61
CA VAL A 56 -4.46 -6.36 -10.26
C VAL A 56 -4.80 -7.36 -9.13
N GLN A 57 -5.72 -8.29 -9.37
CA GLN A 57 -6.13 -9.29 -8.39
C GLN A 57 -4.98 -10.23 -7.98
N ASP A 58 -4.02 -10.48 -8.88
CA ASP A 58 -2.86 -11.32 -8.57
C ASP A 58 -1.91 -10.61 -7.59
N TYR A 59 -1.73 -9.30 -7.77
CA TYR A 59 -1.01 -8.46 -6.81
C TYR A 59 -1.73 -8.43 -5.47
N VAL A 60 -3.06 -8.26 -5.46
CA VAL A 60 -3.87 -8.25 -4.22
C VAL A 60 -3.71 -9.57 -3.48
N THR A 61 -3.74 -10.69 -4.19
CA THR A 61 -3.55 -12.02 -3.59
C THR A 61 -2.18 -12.11 -2.91
N ARG A 62 -1.11 -11.71 -3.59
CA ARG A 62 0.23 -11.68 -2.98
C ARG A 62 0.36 -10.70 -1.83
N LEU A 63 -0.30 -9.55 -1.89
CA LEU A 63 -0.37 -8.60 -0.78
C LEU A 63 -0.98 -9.26 0.46
N ARG A 64 -2.06 -10.03 0.30
CA ARG A 64 -2.68 -10.74 1.43
C ARG A 64 -1.75 -11.74 2.07
N GLU A 65 -1.07 -12.53 1.26
CA GLU A 65 -0.17 -13.59 1.72
C GLU A 65 1.09 -13.04 2.43
N ARG A 66 1.65 -11.92 1.94
CA ARG A 66 2.98 -11.45 2.37
C ARG A 66 2.97 -10.24 3.28
N VAL A 67 1.94 -9.41 3.21
CA VAL A 67 1.81 -8.19 4.02
C VAL A 67 0.66 -8.34 5.00
N CYS A 68 -0.56 -8.64 4.52
CA CYS A 68 -1.72 -8.68 5.42
C CYS A 68 -1.64 -9.83 6.45
N ALA A 69 -1.04 -10.97 6.10
CA ALA A 69 -0.81 -12.08 7.02
C ALA A 69 0.04 -11.72 8.26
N PHE A 70 0.84 -10.65 8.19
CA PHE A 70 1.65 -10.15 9.30
C PHE A 70 1.14 -8.80 9.84
N CYS A 71 0.02 -8.30 9.33
CA CYS A 71 -0.54 -7.04 9.75
C CYS A 71 -1.28 -7.20 11.07
N LYS A 72 -1.02 -6.31 12.03
CA LYS A 72 -1.67 -6.30 13.36
C LYS A 72 -3.21 -6.25 13.32
N ASN A 73 -3.78 -5.81 12.21
CA ASN A 73 -5.23 -5.66 12.02
C ASN A 73 -5.89 -6.92 11.41
N GLN A 74 -5.11 -7.92 10.98
CA GLN A 74 -5.64 -9.18 10.47
C GLN A 74 -5.73 -10.20 11.60
N ASN A 75 -6.91 -10.79 11.75
CA ASN A 75 -7.16 -11.87 12.70
C ASN A 75 -6.49 -13.17 12.22
N PRO A 76 -6.25 -14.15 13.14
CA PRO A 76 -5.67 -15.45 12.78
C PRO A 76 -6.48 -16.25 11.73
N ASP A 77 -7.78 -15.99 11.61
CA ASP A 77 -8.67 -16.59 10.62
C ASP A 77 -8.60 -15.90 9.23
N GLY A 78 -7.77 -14.87 9.08
CA GLY A 78 -7.61 -14.09 7.85
C GLY A 78 -8.58 -12.92 7.68
N ALA A 79 -9.55 -12.75 8.59
CA ALA A 79 -10.48 -11.62 8.56
C ALA A 79 -9.74 -10.32 8.91
N CYS A 80 -10.15 -9.20 8.27
CA CYS A 80 -9.61 -7.88 8.56
C CYS A 80 -10.73 -6.85 8.45
N ARG A 81 -11.08 -6.23 9.58
CA ARG A 81 -12.19 -5.28 9.65
C ARG A 81 -11.96 -4.05 8.75
N LEU A 82 -10.76 -3.47 8.80
CA LEU A 82 -10.41 -2.30 7.97
C LEU A 82 -10.57 -2.57 6.47
N ARG A 83 -10.32 -3.82 6.04
CA ARG A 83 -10.54 -4.22 4.65
C ARG A 83 -12.03 -4.34 4.33
N SER A 84 -12.79 -5.01 5.20
CA SER A 84 -14.24 -5.18 5.04
C SER A 84 -15.01 -3.86 5.04
N GLU A 85 -14.52 -2.86 5.77
CA GLU A 85 -15.13 -1.51 5.86
C GLU A 85 -14.53 -0.51 4.85
N ALA A 86 -13.59 -0.93 4.00
CA ALA A 86 -12.87 -0.08 3.03
C ALA A 86 -12.04 1.08 3.66
N ASP A 87 -11.66 0.92 4.93
CA ASP A 87 -10.84 1.87 5.71
C ASP A 87 -9.33 1.55 5.63
N CYS A 88 -8.94 0.40 5.07
CA CYS A 88 -7.53 0.10 4.88
C CYS A 88 -6.96 0.90 3.70
N GLY A 89 -6.26 2.01 3.99
CA GLY A 89 -5.64 2.85 2.95
C GLY A 89 -4.70 2.09 2.01
N LEU A 90 -3.90 1.14 2.53
CA LEU A 90 -3.07 0.28 1.67
C LEU A 90 -3.90 -0.54 0.70
N ASP A 91 -5.03 -1.08 1.15
CA ASP A 91 -5.88 -1.90 0.29
C ASP A 91 -6.66 -1.09 -0.73
N ARG A 92 -7.29 -0.02 -0.25
CA ARG A 92 -8.13 0.89 -1.05
C ARG A 92 -7.37 1.50 -2.21
N TYR A 93 -6.10 1.86 -1.99
CA TYR A 93 -5.26 2.50 -2.99
C TYR A 93 -4.24 1.55 -3.62
N PHE A 94 -4.37 0.24 -3.43
CA PHE A 94 -3.32 -0.69 -3.81
C PHE A 94 -3.00 -0.69 -5.31
N ALA A 95 -4.01 -0.49 -6.17
CA ALA A 95 -3.79 -0.37 -7.61
C ALA A 95 -2.85 0.79 -7.96
N LEU A 96 -3.03 1.96 -7.33
CA LEU A 96 -2.14 3.12 -7.53
C LEU A 96 -0.74 2.88 -6.95
N VAL A 97 -0.63 2.11 -5.87
CA VAL A 97 0.66 1.71 -5.29
C VAL A 97 1.43 0.81 -6.26
N VAL A 98 0.77 -0.19 -6.86
CA VAL A 98 1.36 -1.07 -7.89
C VAL A 98 1.86 -0.23 -9.06
N GLU A 99 1.00 0.62 -9.61
CA GLU A 99 1.34 1.46 -10.76
C GLU A 99 2.53 2.39 -10.47
N ALA A 100 2.59 2.98 -9.27
CA ALA A 100 3.70 3.85 -8.87
C ALA A 100 5.04 3.11 -8.75
N ILE A 101 5.01 1.84 -8.29
CA ILE A 101 6.22 1.02 -8.13
C ILE A 101 6.72 0.54 -9.50
N GLU A 102 5.81 0.06 -10.36
CA GLU A 102 6.17 -0.38 -11.71
C GLU A 102 6.76 0.77 -12.55
N GLU A 103 6.16 1.97 -12.48
CA GLU A 103 6.71 3.17 -13.11
C GLU A 103 8.09 3.58 -12.57
N ALA A 104 8.35 3.31 -11.28
CA ALA A 104 9.65 3.59 -10.66
C ALA A 104 10.71 2.57 -11.08
N ASP A 105 10.34 1.32 -11.32
CA ASP A 105 11.24 0.27 -11.82
C ASP A 105 11.63 0.45 -13.30
N MET A 106 10.82 1.18 -14.07
CA MET A 106 11.08 1.52 -15.47
C MET A 106 12.02 2.73 -15.69
N LYS A 107 12.43 3.41 -14.61
CA LYS A 107 13.29 4.61 -14.67
C LYS A 107 14.73 4.30 -14.30
#